data_AF-A0A976BG61-F1
#
_entry.id   AF-A0A976BG61-F1
#
_cell.length_a   1.000
_cell.length_b   1.000
_cell.length_c   1.000
_cell.angle_alpha   90.00
_cell.angle_beta   90.00
_cell.angle_gamma   90.00
#
_symmetry.space_group_name_H-M   'P 1'
#
loop_
_entity.id
_entity.type
_entity.pdbx_description
1 polymer ?
#
loop_
_entity_poly.entity_id
_entity_poly.type
_entity_poly.pdbx_seq_one_letter_code
_entity_poly.pdbx_strand_id
1 'polypeptide(L)'
;MGKQPGKNWRHLVLACAVAALAACGDDESRDLSGTAAVGAALAGASVQLRDTQGQVRQATTDASGAFRLARVAEGAVMVRCDGGLAQGEANRQQLHGLVLAGQTINCTPLTELALWKLLDGPPARVFDSFGPEHAARLAADAVAAAEQAVLEALAEGAGVDIDPAAVPRRWHDTPLAAGNPGDPHDAALDAMREAISDQAALDLMGEMVVHGVCRADNTCG
;
A
#
# COMPACT_ATOMS: atom_id res chain seq x y z
N MET A 1 -46.47 56.79 -66.09
CA MET A 1 -46.37 55.33 -66.37
C MET A 1 -45.14 54.80 -65.66
N GLY A 2 -45.10 53.70 -64.92
CA GLY A 2 -46.09 52.73 -64.48
C GLY A 2 -45.55 52.02 -63.23
N LYS A 3 -46.47 51.53 -62.38
CA LYS A 3 -46.20 50.74 -61.16
C LYS A 3 -45.76 49.32 -61.56
N GLN A 4 -44.88 48.67 -60.78
CA GLN A 4 -45.27 47.59 -59.85
C GLN A 4 -44.07 46.94 -59.10
N PRO A 5 -44.33 46.27 -57.94
CA PRO A 5 -43.36 45.91 -56.91
C PRO A 5 -43.13 44.38 -56.77
N GLY A 6 -42.11 43.98 -56.00
CA GLY A 6 -41.92 42.61 -55.47
C GLY A 6 -40.67 42.56 -54.58
N LYS A 7 -40.77 42.52 -53.24
CA LYS A 7 -41.01 41.39 -52.32
C LYS A 7 -39.82 40.41 -52.21
N ASN A 8 -39.49 40.05 -50.96
CA ASN A 8 -38.67 38.92 -50.44
C ASN A 8 -37.24 39.32 -50.01
N TRP A 9 -36.97 39.65 -48.74
CA TRP A 9 -36.74 38.75 -47.57
C TRP A 9 -35.74 37.63 -47.85
N ARG A 10 -34.48 37.77 -47.37
CA ARG A 10 -33.56 36.64 -47.09
C ARG A 10 -32.63 36.96 -45.90
N HIS A 11 -33.02 36.40 -44.75
CA HIS A 11 -32.25 35.79 -43.66
C HIS A 11 -30.74 36.11 -43.51
N LEU A 12 -30.39 36.76 -42.39
CA LEU A 12 -29.07 36.68 -41.78
C LEU A 12 -29.17 35.72 -40.59
N VAL A 13 -28.74 34.48 -40.80
CA VAL A 13 -28.54 33.47 -39.75
C VAL A 13 -27.21 33.78 -39.07
N LEU A 14 -27.29 34.23 -37.82
CA LEU A 14 -26.12 34.44 -36.97
C LEU A 14 -25.72 33.07 -36.39
N ALA A 15 -24.66 32.49 -36.90
CA ALA A 15 -24.05 31.28 -36.36
C ALA A 15 -23.15 31.68 -35.17
N CYS A 16 -23.64 31.51 -33.95
CA CYS A 16 -22.80 31.57 -32.75
C CYS A 16 -22.01 30.27 -32.63
N ALA A 17 -20.69 30.39 -32.72
CA ALA A 17 -19.73 29.32 -32.56
C ALA A 17 -19.79 28.72 -31.14
N VAL A 18 -19.96 27.41 -31.05
CA VAL A 18 -19.79 26.64 -29.81
C VAL A 18 -18.30 26.38 -29.63
N ALA A 19 -17.66 27.11 -28.74
CA ALA A 19 -16.32 26.76 -28.27
C ALA A 19 -16.47 25.64 -27.24
N ALA A 20 -16.35 24.38 -27.69
CA ALA A 20 -16.15 23.25 -26.81
C ALA A 20 -14.73 23.34 -26.24
N LEU A 21 -14.58 23.91 -25.05
CA LEU A 21 -13.44 23.65 -24.20
C LEU A 21 -13.53 22.18 -23.79
N ALA A 22 -12.89 21.30 -24.57
CA ALA A 22 -12.48 20.00 -24.08
C ALA A 22 -11.43 20.28 -22.99
N ALA A 23 -11.89 20.34 -21.74
CA ALA A 23 -11.00 20.25 -20.60
C ALA A 23 -10.27 18.90 -20.73
N CYS A 24 -8.97 18.94 -21.00
CA CYS A 24 -8.13 17.79 -20.74
C CYS A 24 -8.34 17.44 -19.27
N GLY A 25 -8.89 16.25 -19.02
CA GLY A 25 -8.77 15.61 -17.72
C GLY A 25 -7.30 15.30 -17.56
N ASP A 26 -6.58 16.22 -16.91
CA ASP A 26 -5.30 15.88 -16.31
C ASP A 26 -5.66 14.92 -15.18
N ASP A 27 -5.61 13.62 -15.48
CA ASP A 27 -5.63 12.58 -14.46
C ASP A 27 -4.39 12.83 -13.60
N GLU A 28 -4.59 13.52 -12.48
CA GLU A 28 -3.56 13.78 -11.47
C GLU A 28 -2.88 12.46 -11.14
N SER A 29 -1.57 12.43 -11.36
CA SER A 29 -0.75 11.24 -11.16
C SER A 29 0.49 11.61 -10.36
N ARG A 30 0.89 10.67 -9.50
CA ARG A 30 2.04 10.81 -8.61
C ARG A 30 3.00 9.66 -8.78
N ASP A 31 4.21 9.87 -8.29
CA ASP A 31 5.16 8.80 -8.14
C ASP A 31 5.13 8.29 -6.70
N LEU A 32 5.19 6.97 -6.56
CA LEU A 32 5.34 6.30 -5.29
C LEU A 32 6.75 5.73 -5.19
N SER A 33 7.36 5.86 -4.02
CA SER A 33 8.64 5.26 -3.65
C SER A 33 8.46 4.36 -2.45
N GLY A 34 9.23 3.29 -2.38
CA GLY A 34 9.10 2.37 -1.27
C GLY A 34 10.29 1.47 -1.05
N THR A 35 10.23 0.72 0.05
CA THR A 35 11.26 -0.25 0.46
C THR A 35 10.59 -1.58 0.75
N ALA A 36 11.12 -2.67 0.18
CA ALA A 36 10.76 -4.03 0.57
C ALA A 36 11.88 -4.65 1.40
N ALA A 37 11.56 -5.15 2.60
CA ALA A 37 12.54 -5.68 3.53
C ALA A 37 11.91 -6.70 4.50
N VAL A 38 12.70 -7.70 4.89
CA VAL A 38 12.37 -8.70 5.93
C VAL A 38 13.40 -8.61 7.06
N GLY A 39 13.72 -7.40 7.54
CA GLY A 39 14.88 -7.11 8.40
C GLY A 39 16.15 -6.83 7.60
N ALA A 40 16.34 -7.51 6.47
CA ALA A 40 17.26 -7.06 5.43
C ALA A 40 16.50 -6.62 4.17
N ALA A 41 17.10 -5.70 3.42
CA ALA A 41 16.65 -5.32 2.10
C ALA A 41 16.40 -6.54 1.20
N LEU A 42 15.24 -6.57 0.54
CA LEU A 42 14.92 -7.58 -0.46
C LEU A 42 15.42 -7.12 -1.82
N ALA A 43 16.57 -7.63 -2.28
CA ALA A 43 17.11 -7.29 -3.59
C ALA A 43 16.44 -8.12 -4.69
N GLY A 44 15.99 -7.47 -5.77
CA GLY A 44 15.41 -8.15 -6.94
C GLY A 44 13.99 -8.72 -6.70
N ALA A 45 13.28 -8.26 -5.67
CA ALA A 45 11.90 -8.64 -5.41
C ALA A 45 10.98 -8.02 -6.48
N SER A 46 9.96 -8.78 -6.88
CA SER A 46 8.90 -8.31 -7.76
C SER A 46 7.93 -7.44 -6.96
N VAL A 47 7.65 -6.24 -7.46
CA VAL A 47 6.68 -5.31 -6.86
C VAL A 47 5.50 -5.15 -7.81
N GLN A 48 4.28 -5.39 -7.34
CA GLN A 48 3.05 -5.20 -8.08
C GLN A 48 2.11 -4.26 -7.31
N LEU A 49 1.71 -3.17 -7.94
CA LEU A 49 0.72 -2.24 -7.41
C LEU A 49 -0.63 -2.47 -8.06
N ARG A 50 -1.70 -2.32 -7.28
CA ARG A 50 -3.08 -2.19 -7.77
C ARG A 50 -3.72 -0.94 -7.17
N ASP A 51 -4.28 -0.09 -8.02
CA ASP A 51 -5.04 1.09 -7.61
C ASP A 51 -6.55 0.83 -7.55
N THR A 52 -7.32 1.83 -7.10
CA THR A 52 -8.78 1.73 -7.01
C THR A 52 -9.48 1.60 -8.36
N GLN A 53 -8.81 1.94 -9.46
CA GLN A 53 -9.35 1.77 -10.82
C GLN A 53 -9.05 0.37 -11.38
N GLY A 54 -8.35 -0.46 -10.59
CA GLY A 54 -7.93 -1.81 -10.97
C GLY A 54 -6.72 -1.84 -11.89
N GLN A 55 -6.02 -0.70 -12.08
CA GLN A 55 -4.81 -0.66 -12.87
C GLN A 55 -3.66 -1.30 -12.12
N VAL A 56 -2.88 -2.10 -12.85
CA VAL A 56 -1.73 -2.81 -12.30
C VAL A 56 -0.44 -2.19 -12.82
N ARG A 57 0.51 -1.94 -11.91
CA ARG A 57 1.85 -1.47 -12.24
C ARG A 57 2.89 -2.37 -11.61
N GLN A 58 4.07 -2.46 -12.23
CA GLN A 58 5.13 -3.33 -11.75
C GLN A 58 6.45 -2.57 -11.62
N ALA A 59 7.25 -3.00 -10.66
CA ALA A 59 8.63 -2.59 -10.47
C ALA A 59 9.44 -3.77 -9.93
N THR A 60 10.74 -3.56 -9.79
CA THR A 60 11.64 -4.50 -9.12
C THR A 60 12.48 -3.71 -8.13
N THR A 61 12.75 -4.29 -6.98
CA THR A 61 13.60 -3.65 -5.98
C THR A 61 15.07 -3.69 -6.37
N ASP A 62 15.80 -2.63 -6.03
CA ASP A 62 17.26 -2.60 -6.14
C ASP A 62 17.96 -3.32 -4.98
N ALA A 63 19.29 -3.24 -4.92
CA ALA A 63 20.09 -3.89 -3.88
C ALA A 63 19.82 -3.37 -2.46
N SER A 64 19.25 -2.16 -2.32
CA SER A 64 18.81 -1.58 -1.05
C SER A 64 17.35 -1.90 -0.71
N GLY A 65 16.68 -2.71 -1.53
CA GLY A 65 15.26 -3.02 -1.38
C GLY A 65 14.35 -1.89 -1.87
N ALA A 66 14.91 -0.80 -2.38
CA ALA A 66 14.16 0.36 -2.81
C ALA A 66 13.51 0.14 -4.19
N PHE A 67 12.33 0.70 -4.39
CA PHE A 67 11.61 0.69 -5.65
C PHE A 67 10.87 1.99 -5.90
N ARG A 68 10.51 2.24 -7.17
CA ARG A 68 9.68 3.38 -7.58
C ARG A 68 8.63 2.95 -8.59
N LEU A 69 7.41 3.45 -8.41
CA LEU A 69 6.28 3.27 -9.31
C LEU A 69 5.84 4.65 -9.79
N ALA A 70 5.96 4.89 -11.10
CA ALA A 70 5.69 6.20 -11.68
C ALA A 70 4.27 6.33 -12.23
N ARG A 71 3.76 7.57 -12.28
CA ARG A 71 2.46 7.94 -12.89
C ARG A 71 1.27 7.18 -12.32
N VAL A 72 1.28 6.90 -11.02
CA VAL A 72 0.19 6.22 -10.30
C VAL A 72 -0.96 7.22 -10.12
N ALA A 73 -2.20 6.79 -10.35
CA ALA A 73 -3.35 7.65 -10.11
C ALA A 73 -3.46 8.05 -8.63
N GLU A 74 -4.04 9.22 -8.37
CA GLU A 74 -4.38 9.62 -7.00
C GLU A 74 -5.37 8.66 -6.34
N GLY A 75 -5.33 8.59 -5.00
CA GLY A 75 -6.19 7.73 -4.19
C GLY A 75 -5.48 6.51 -3.60
N ALA A 76 -6.25 5.62 -2.96
CA ALA A 76 -5.65 4.50 -2.25
C ALA A 76 -5.04 3.46 -3.22
N VAL A 77 -3.90 2.89 -2.83
CA VAL A 77 -3.28 1.78 -3.57
C VAL A 77 -2.81 0.69 -2.62
N MET A 78 -2.89 -0.56 -3.06
CA MET A 78 -2.19 -1.67 -2.42
C MET A 78 -1.02 -2.11 -3.28
N VAL A 79 0.05 -2.57 -2.63
CA VAL A 79 1.20 -3.15 -3.29
C VAL A 79 1.50 -4.51 -2.71
N ARG A 80 1.94 -5.43 -3.56
CA ARG A 80 2.46 -6.75 -3.24
C ARG A 80 3.93 -6.81 -3.64
N CYS A 81 4.77 -7.27 -2.71
CA CYS A 81 6.18 -7.51 -2.88
C CYS A 81 6.46 -8.99 -2.65
N ASP A 82 7.06 -9.67 -3.63
CA ASP A 82 7.25 -11.12 -3.62
C ASP A 82 8.66 -11.49 -4.15
N GLY A 83 9.20 -12.58 -3.61
CA GLY A 83 10.52 -13.09 -3.96
C GLY A 83 11.66 -12.13 -3.57
N GLY A 84 12.74 -12.16 -4.35
CA GLY A 84 13.98 -11.44 -4.06
C GLY A 84 14.90 -12.17 -3.08
N LEU A 85 16.05 -11.54 -2.78
CA LEU A 85 17.07 -12.06 -1.88
C LEU A 85 17.27 -11.12 -0.69
N ALA A 86 17.20 -11.67 0.52
CA ALA A 86 17.63 -11.02 1.76
C ALA A 86 19.00 -11.58 2.16
N GLN A 87 20.05 -10.76 2.12
CA GLN A 87 21.43 -11.19 2.43
C GLN A 87 21.89 -12.44 1.65
N GLY A 88 21.39 -12.62 0.42
CA GLY A 88 21.72 -13.76 -0.44
C GLY A 88 20.77 -14.96 -0.31
N GLU A 89 19.88 -14.97 0.70
CA GLU A 89 18.88 -16.02 0.88
C GLU A 89 17.55 -15.65 0.21
N ALA A 90 16.89 -16.64 -0.40
CA ALA A 90 15.62 -16.43 -1.06
C ALA A 90 14.52 -16.08 -0.06
N ASN A 91 13.84 -14.96 -0.28
CA ASN A 91 12.65 -14.61 0.47
C ASN A 91 11.50 -15.57 0.14
N ARG A 92 10.81 -16.02 1.20
CA ARG A 92 9.69 -16.97 1.13
C ARG A 92 8.38 -16.37 1.63
N GLN A 93 8.36 -15.06 1.83
CA GLN A 93 7.21 -14.31 2.29
C GLN A 93 6.66 -13.46 1.15
N GLN A 94 5.35 -13.37 1.07
CA GLN A 94 4.63 -12.40 0.28
C GLN A 94 4.21 -11.27 1.20
N LEU A 95 4.65 -10.06 0.89
CA LEU A 95 4.46 -8.88 1.73
C LEU A 95 3.61 -7.86 0.99
N HIS A 96 2.81 -7.11 1.75
CA HIS A 96 1.95 -6.08 1.22
C HIS A 96 2.19 -4.74 1.91
N GLY A 97 1.90 -3.69 1.16
CA GLY A 97 1.87 -2.32 1.63
C GLY A 97 0.60 -1.62 1.17
N LEU A 98 0.28 -0.51 1.82
CA LEU A 98 -0.90 0.30 1.54
C LEU A 98 -0.51 1.77 1.57
N VAL A 99 -1.00 2.53 0.59
CA VAL A 99 -0.98 4.00 0.62
C VAL A 99 -2.41 4.47 0.56
N LEU A 100 -2.86 5.20 1.58
CA LEU A 100 -4.14 5.91 1.54
C LEU A 100 -3.96 7.34 1.02
N ALA A 101 -2.87 7.98 1.45
CA ALA A 101 -2.40 9.29 1.03
C ALA A 101 -0.87 9.31 1.10
N GLY A 102 -0.25 10.24 0.37
CA GLY A 102 1.21 10.38 0.35
C GLY A 102 1.88 9.58 -0.77
N GLN A 103 3.19 9.35 -0.62
CA GLN A 103 4.07 8.84 -1.68
C GLN A 103 5.01 7.72 -1.23
N THR A 104 5.00 7.37 0.06
CA THR A 104 5.87 6.35 0.63
C THR A 104 5.10 5.07 0.84
N ILE A 105 5.73 3.93 0.53
CA ILE A 105 5.16 2.62 0.82
C ILE A 105 6.23 1.64 1.30
N ASN A 106 5.94 0.93 2.38
CA ASN A 106 6.80 -0.14 2.85
C ASN A 106 6.14 -1.51 2.58
N CYS A 107 6.94 -2.50 2.22
CA CYS A 107 6.58 -3.91 2.14
C CYS A 107 7.44 -4.68 3.14
N THR A 108 6.96 -4.84 4.36
CA THR A 108 7.70 -5.48 5.46
C THR A 108 6.81 -6.44 6.23
N PRO A 109 7.38 -7.36 7.04
CA PRO A 109 6.58 -8.19 7.93
C PRO A 109 5.67 -7.37 8.85
N LEU A 110 6.13 -6.21 9.33
CA LEU A 110 5.27 -5.31 10.09
C LEU A 110 4.09 -4.83 9.23
N THR A 111 4.31 -4.32 7.99
CA THR A 111 3.20 -3.79 7.16
C THR A 111 2.21 -4.89 6.81
N GLU A 112 2.69 -6.11 6.58
CA GLU A 112 1.84 -7.26 6.38
C GLU A 112 0.94 -7.50 7.60
N LEU A 113 1.49 -7.56 8.82
CA LEU A 113 0.70 -7.77 10.04
C LEU A 113 -0.30 -6.65 10.33
N ALA A 114 0.06 -5.39 10.06
CA ALA A 114 -0.90 -4.29 10.18
C ALA A 114 -2.04 -4.42 9.17
N LEU A 115 -1.75 -4.88 7.95
CA LEU A 115 -2.79 -5.16 6.96
C LEU A 115 -3.64 -6.37 7.34
N TRP A 116 -3.06 -7.41 7.95
CA TRP A 116 -3.82 -8.50 8.53
C TRP A 116 -4.85 -7.99 9.54
N LYS A 117 -4.40 -7.14 10.47
CA LYS A 117 -5.27 -6.55 11.49
C LYS A 117 -6.36 -5.66 10.88
N LEU A 118 -5.98 -4.83 9.91
CA LEU A 118 -6.88 -3.89 9.25
C LEU A 118 -7.95 -4.58 8.40
N LEU A 119 -7.58 -5.69 7.76
CA LEU A 119 -8.43 -6.42 6.80
C LEU A 119 -9.13 -7.63 7.43
N ASP A 120 -8.87 -7.91 8.70
CA ASP A 120 -9.38 -9.08 9.42
C ASP A 120 -9.04 -10.40 8.70
N GLY A 121 -7.78 -10.52 8.26
CA GLY A 121 -7.27 -11.70 7.55
C GLY A 121 -6.20 -11.41 6.50
N PRO A 122 -5.77 -12.43 5.72
CA PRO A 122 -4.62 -12.32 4.84
C PRO A 122 -4.78 -11.23 3.76
N PRO A 123 -3.86 -10.24 3.67
CA PRO A 123 -3.90 -9.17 2.68
C PRO A 123 -3.91 -9.66 1.23
N ALA A 124 -3.28 -10.80 0.95
CA ALA A 124 -3.30 -11.43 -0.38
C ALA A 124 -4.72 -11.67 -0.93
N ARG A 125 -5.69 -11.97 -0.06
CA ARG A 125 -7.10 -12.19 -0.46
C ARG A 125 -7.76 -10.91 -0.97
N VAL A 126 -7.35 -9.77 -0.42
CA VAL A 126 -7.88 -8.45 -0.79
C VAL A 126 -7.12 -7.90 -1.99
N PHE A 127 -5.80 -8.09 -2.05
CA PHE A 127 -4.95 -7.52 -3.10
C PHE A 127 -5.48 -7.80 -4.51
N ASP A 128 -5.80 -9.06 -4.84
CA ASP A 128 -6.21 -9.41 -6.21
C ASP A 128 -7.55 -8.76 -6.65
N SER A 129 -8.38 -8.33 -5.68
CA SER A 129 -9.66 -7.66 -5.89
C SER A 129 -9.68 -6.20 -5.40
N PHE A 130 -8.51 -5.62 -5.12
CA PHE A 130 -8.44 -4.26 -4.60
C PHE A 130 -9.05 -3.26 -5.59
N GLY A 131 -9.85 -2.35 -5.05
CA GLY A 131 -10.75 -1.49 -5.82
C GLY A 131 -11.45 -0.45 -4.93
N PRO A 132 -12.44 0.28 -5.47
CA PRO A 132 -13.07 1.40 -4.77
C PRO A 132 -13.81 0.98 -3.50
N GLU A 133 -14.45 -0.19 -3.51
CA GLU A 133 -15.19 -0.72 -2.35
C GLU A 133 -14.26 -1.09 -1.19
N HIS A 134 -13.06 -1.60 -1.50
CA HIS A 134 -12.03 -1.83 -0.49
C HIS A 134 -11.52 -0.50 0.05
N ALA A 135 -11.12 0.41 -0.84
CA ALA A 135 -10.58 1.71 -0.47
C ALA A 135 -11.55 2.56 0.38
N ALA A 136 -12.85 2.52 0.09
CA ALA A 136 -13.87 3.26 0.84
C ALA A 136 -14.01 2.81 2.31
N ARG A 137 -13.54 1.60 2.65
CA ARG A 137 -13.55 1.06 4.01
C ARG A 137 -12.25 1.34 4.77
N LEU A 138 -11.23 1.89 4.10
CA LEU A 138 -9.95 2.20 4.72
C LEU A 138 -9.94 3.65 5.20
N ALA A 139 -9.45 3.86 6.42
CA ALA A 139 -9.31 5.18 7.01
C ALA A 139 -7.95 5.29 7.73
N ALA A 140 -7.36 6.48 7.75
CA ALA A 140 -6.08 6.72 8.39
C ALA A 140 -6.07 6.32 9.88
N ASP A 141 -7.16 6.60 10.60
CA ASP A 141 -7.31 6.22 12.01
C ASP A 141 -7.40 4.70 12.19
N ALA A 142 -8.00 3.98 11.24
CA ALA A 142 -8.07 2.52 11.26
C ALA A 142 -6.69 1.90 11.00
N VAL A 143 -5.89 2.47 10.09
CA VAL A 143 -4.50 2.06 9.86
C VAL A 143 -3.67 2.28 11.13
N ALA A 144 -3.77 3.46 11.75
CA ALA A 144 -3.04 3.77 12.98
C ALA A 144 -3.44 2.83 14.14
N ALA A 145 -4.73 2.50 14.27
CA ALA A 145 -5.20 1.54 15.27
C ALA A 145 -4.69 0.12 14.99
N ALA A 146 -4.62 -0.30 13.72
CA ALA A 146 -4.05 -1.58 13.33
C ALA A 146 -2.55 -1.66 13.64
N GLU A 147 -1.77 -0.63 13.32
CA GLU A 147 -0.35 -0.54 13.66
C GLU A 147 -0.12 -0.65 15.18
N GLN A 148 -0.93 0.05 15.98
CA GLN A 148 -0.82 0.00 17.44
C GLN A 148 -1.16 -1.40 17.97
N ALA A 149 -2.23 -2.03 17.48
CA ALA A 149 -2.61 -3.36 17.92
C ALA A 149 -1.56 -4.43 17.57
N VAL A 150 -0.86 -4.29 16.43
CA VAL A 150 0.28 -5.17 16.09
C VAL A 150 1.39 -5.02 17.13
N LEU A 151 1.78 -3.79 17.45
CA LEU A 151 2.84 -3.53 18.42
C LEU A 151 2.48 -4.05 19.83
N GLU A 152 1.22 -3.92 20.24
CA GLU A 152 0.71 -4.49 21.50
C GLU A 152 0.77 -6.03 21.49
N ALA A 153 0.28 -6.67 20.42
CA ALA A 153 0.31 -8.14 20.29
C ALA A 153 1.74 -8.70 20.28
N LEU A 154 2.68 -8.01 19.61
CA LEU A 154 4.08 -8.40 19.57
C LEU A 154 4.74 -8.30 20.96
N ALA A 155 4.43 -7.24 21.71
CA ALA A 155 4.94 -7.04 23.08
C ALA A 155 4.39 -8.07 24.08
N GLU A 156 3.14 -8.51 23.90
CA GLU A 156 2.45 -9.35 24.88
C GLU A 156 2.61 -10.85 24.67
N GLY A 157 2.83 -11.32 23.43
CA GLY A 157 2.68 -12.76 23.19
C GLY A 157 3.30 -13.35 21.93
N ALA A 158 3.88 -12.56 21.02
CA ALA A 158 4.49 -13.13 19.81
C ALA A 158 5.91 -13.67 20.01
N GLY A 159 6.53 -13.43 21.18
CA GLY A 159 7.89 -13.89 21.48
C GLY A 159 8.98 -13.22 20.63
N VAL A 160 8.65 -12.09 20.00
CA VAL A 160 9.61 -11.28 19.23
C VAL A 160 10.13 -10.17 20.13
N ASP A 161 11.46 -10.09 20.29
CA ASP A 161 12.10 -9.05 21.11
C ASP A 161 12.12 -7.70 20.36
N ILE A 162 11.01 -6.99 20.46
CA ILE A 162 10.82 -5.65 19.87
C ILE A 162 10.52 -4.67 20.98
N ASP A 163 11.18 -3.51 20.97
CA ASP A 163 10.76 -2.34 21.75
C ASP A 163 9.68 -1.57 20.98
N PRO A 164 8.39 -1.69 21.34
CA PRO A 164 7.31 -1.07 20.59
C PRO A 164 7.33 0.45 20.69
N ALA A 165 7.94 1.00 21.75
CA ALA A 165 8.08 2.44 21.93
C ALA A 165 9.15 3.05 21.01
N ALA A 166 10.06 2.22 20.50
CA ALA A 166 11.13 2.63 19.60
C ALA A 166 10.68 2.67 18.14
N VAL A 167 9.68 1.86 17.75
CA VAL A 167 9.12 1.87 16.39
C VAL A 167 8.39 3.20 16.12
N PRO A 168 8.69 3.92 15.00
CA PRO A 168 8.01 5.16 14.66
C PRO A 168 6.50 4.99 14.56
N ARG A 169 5.72 6.01 14.94
CA ARG A 169 4.28 6.04 14.61
C ARG A 169 4.10 6.19 13.10
N ARG A 170 3.06 5.56 12.53
CA ARG A 170 2.84 5.52 11.08
C ARG A 170 4.04 4.97 10.33
N TRP A 171 4.55 3.84 10.80
CA TRP A 171 5.71 3.21 10.20
C TRP A 171 5.38 2.62 8.80
N HIS A 172 4.11 2.41 8.45
CA HIS A 172 3.72 2.00 7.08
C HIS A 172 4.06 3.03 5.98
N ASP A 173 4.05 4.33 6.30
CA ASP A 173 4.32 5.44 5.36
C ASP A 173 5.58 6.27 5.72
N THR A 174 6.33 5.84 6.74
CA THR A 174 7.61 6.44 7.10
C THR A 174 8.73 5.86 6.22
N PRO A 175 9.58 6.69 5.57
CA PRO A 175 10.68 6.18 4.77
C PRO A 175 11.58 5.22 5.57
N LEU A 176 11.84 4.04 4.99
CA LEU A 176 12.64 2.99 5.61
C LEU A 176 13.96 2.82 4.86
N ALA A 177 15.07 2.82 5.59
CA ALA A 177 16.39 2.44 5.09
C ALA A 177 16.77 1.06 5.68
N ALA A 178 16.52 0.00 4.92
CA ALA A 178 16.72 -1.37 5.40
C ALA A 178 18.20 -1.71 5.64
N GLY A 179 18.49 -2.50 6.68
CA GLY A 179 19.84 -2.90 7.07
C GLY A 179 20.64 -1.79 7.77
N ASN A 180 19.95 -0.84 8.39
CA ASN A 180 20.51 0.18 9.27
C ASN A 180 20.17 -0.14 10.74
N PRO A 181 21.03 -0.85 11.48
CA PRO A 181 20.73 -1.26 12.86
C PRO A 181 20.64 -0.10 13.86
N GLY A 182 21.02 1.12 13.46
CA GLY A 182 20.81 2.33 14.25
C GLY A 182 19.41 2.95 14.10
N ASP A 183 18.60 2.45 13.17
CA ASP A 183 17.19 2.80 13.01
C ASP A 183 16.32 1.82 13.81
N PRO A 184 15.58 2.29 14.84
CA PRO A 184 14.68 1.44 15.60
C PRO A 184 13.62 0.70 14.77
N HIS A 185 13.17 1.27 13.65
CA HIS A 185 12.22 0.59 12.76
C HIS A 185 12.89 -0.63 12.11
N ASP A 186 14.13 -0.48 11.65
CA ASP A 186 14.89 -1.57 11.04
C ASP A 186 15.28 -2.64 12.07
N ALA A 187 15.66 -2.23 13.29
CA ALA A 187 15.93 -3.16 14.38
C ALA A 187 14.71 -4.04 14.72
N ALA A 188 13.49 -3.47 14.69
CA ALA A 188 12.27 -4.25 14.84
C ALA A 188 12.09 -5.26 13.68
N LEU A 189 12.39 -4.86 12.44
CA LEU A 189 12.33 -5.76 11.29
C LEU A 189 13.39 -6.88 11.36
N ASP A 190 14.57 -6.61 11.90
CA ASP A 190 15.59 -7.62 12.17
C ASP A 190 15.09 -8.67 13.17
N ALA A 191 14.44 -8.24 14.25
CA ALA A 191 13.81 -9.17 15.21
C ALA A 191 12.69 -9.99 14.54
N MET A 192 11.87 -9.36 13.68
CA MET A 192 10.83 -10.07 12.92
C MET A 192 11.42 -11.13 11.98
N ARG A 193 12.58 -10.87 11.37
CA ARG A 193 13.27 -11.85 10.51
C ARG A 193 13.62 -13.13 11.24
N GLU A 194 14.08 -13.01 12.49
CA GLU A 194 14.44 -14.16 13.30
C GLU A 194 13.22 -15.01 13.67
N ALA A 195 12.07 -14.36 13.84
CA ALA A 195 10.83 -15.02 14.22
C ALA A 195 10.01 -15.55 13.03
N ILE A 196 10.18 -14.98 11.83
CA ILE A 196 9.39 -15.30 10.63
C ILE A 196 10.30 -15.81 9.51
N SER A 197 10.43 -17.13 9.41
CA SER A 197 11.28 -17.77 8.40
C SER A 197 10.62 -17.94 7.02
N ASP A 198 9.29 -17.96 6.96
CA ASP A 198 8.51 -18.20 5.75
C ASP A 198 7.06 -17.69 5.87
N GLN A 199 6.27 -17.89 4.81
CA GLN A 199 4.86 -17.50 4.78
C GLN A 199 4.01 -18.16 5.87
N ALA A 200 4.27 -19.43 6.23
CA ALA A 200 3.44 -20.11 7.22
C ALA A 200 3.65 -19.52 8.62
N ALA A 201 4.89 -19.15 8.96
CA ALA A 201 5.18 -18.42 10.19
C ALA A 201 4.52 -17.03 10.18
N LEU A 202 4.54 -16.32 9.04
CA LEU A 202 3.91 -15.01 8.89
C LEU A 202 2.39 -15.08 9.05
N ASP A 203 1.75 -16.07 8.43
CA ASP A 203 0.31 -16.31 8.53
C ASP A 203 -0.09 -16.64 9.97
N LEU A 204 0.69 -17.47 10.67
CA LEU A 204 0.45 -17.78 12.07
C LEU A 204 0.50 -16.52 12.95
N MET A 205 1.49 -15.65 12.75
CA MET A 205 1.54 -14.37 13.46
C MET A 205 0.39 -13.44 13.08
N GLY A 206 -0.03 -13.44 11.82
CA GLY A 206 -1.22 -12.71 11.35
C GLY A 206 -2.47 -13.12 12.13
N GLU A 207 -2.72 -14.42 12.25
CA GLU A 207 -3.83 -14.98 13.04
C GLU A 207 -3.74 -14.56 14.52
N MET A 208 -2.54 -14.60 15.11
CA MET A 208 -2.32 -14.15 16.50
C MET A 208 -2.60 -12.66 16.68
N VAL A 209 -2.22 -11.81 15.74
CA VAL A 209 -2.49 -10.36 15.78
C VAL A 209 -3.99 -10.07 15.64
N VAL A 210 -4.68 -10.82 14.80
CA VAL A 210 -6.12 -10.65 14.57
C VAL A 210 -6.94 -11.14 15.78
N HIS A 211 -6.67 -12.36 16.24
CA HIS A 211 -7.49 -13.08 17.22
C HIS A 211 -6.92 -13.14 18.65
N GLY A 212 -5.74 -12.57 18.87
CA GLY A 212 -5.03 -12.65 20.13
C GLY A 212 -4.28 -13.98 20.31
N VAL A 213 -3.52 -14.08 21.39
CA VAL A 213 -2.81 -15.34 21.73
C VAL A 213 -3.71 -16.18 22.61
N CYS A 214 -4.18 -17.32 22.11
CA CYS A 214 -4.88 -18.27 22.95
C CYS A 214 -3.89 -18.86 23.98
N ARG A 215 -4.07 -18.50 25.25
CA ARG A 215 -3.34 -19.13 26.35
C ARG A 215 -3.79 -20.59 26.47
N ALA A 216 -2.94 -21.41 27.09
CA ALA A 216 -3.22 -22.83 27.34
C ALA A 216 -4.48 -23.10 28.18
N ASP A 217 -5.09 -22.06 28.76
CA ASP A 217 -6.36 -22.10 29.50
C ASP A 217 -7.60 -21.85 28.61
N ASN A 218 -7.44 -21.83 27.29
CA ASN A 218 -8.48 -21.53 26.29
C ASN A 218 -9.09 -20.12 26.41
N THR A 219 -8.41 -19.19 27.08
CA THR A 219 -8.71 -17.77 26.94
C THR A 219 -7.91 -17.21 25.78
N CYS A 220 -8.61 -16.75 24.75
CA CYS A 220 -8.02 -15.97 23.66
C CYS A 220 -8.32 -14.50 23.97
N GLY A 221 -7.26 -13.69 24.02
CA GLY A 221 -7.29 -12.26 24.29
C GLY A 221 -6.24 -11.57 23.46
#